data_AF-A0A9P3MIC5-F1
#
_entry.id   AF-A0A9P3MIC5-F1
#
_cell.length_a   1.000
_cell.length_b   1.000
_cell.length_c   1.000
_cell.angle_alpha   90.00
_cell.angle_beta   90.00
_cell.angle_gamma   90.00
#
_symmetry.space_group_name_H-M   'P 1'
#
loop_
_entity.id
_entity.type
_entity.pdbx_description
1 polymer ?
#
loop_
_entity_poly.entity_id
_entity_poly.type
_entity_poly.pdbx_seq_one_letter_code
_entity_poly.pdbx_strand_id
1 'polypeptide(L)'
;MASRLALFALLFAVVAISASGKTEKDVTQLQIGVKFKPATCKLKARNLDTVRVHYKGMLTDGTVFDSSYDRSDPIQFRLGQGNVIKGWDIGILGMCVGEKRKLKIPSHMGYGESGSPPKIPGGATLIFETELVEIVGAAPDEEEL
;
A
#
# COMPACT_ATOMS: atom_id res chain seq x y z
N MET A 1 68.32 -10.67 -30.39
CA MET A 1 67.26 -9.68 -30.67
C MET A 1 65.97 -10.47 -30.89
N ALA A 2 65.15 -10.59 -29.84
CA ALA A 2 63.87 -9.88 -29.64
C ALA A 2 62.71 -10.58 -30.39
N SER A 3 61.52 -10.80 -29.86
CA SER A 3 60.90 -10.68 -28.54
C SER A 3 59.53 -11.39 -28.66
N ARG A 4 59.14 -12.08 -27.58
CA ARG A 4 57.80 -12.55 -27.17
C ARG A 4 56.60 -12.06 -28.00
N LEU A 5 55.69 -12.97 -28.36
CA LEU A 5 54.26 -12.65 -28.43
C LEU A 5 53.45 -13.86 -27.92
N ALA A 6 53.05 -13.79 -26.66
CA ALA A 6 52.07 -14.68 -26.07
C ALA A 6 50.68 -14.22 -26.54
N LEU A 7 49.94 -15.05 -27.28
CA LEU A 7 48.52 -14.83 -27.51
C LEU A 7 47.76 -15.23 -26.24
N PHE A 8 47.30 -14.22 -25.50
CA PHE A 8 46.36 -14.40 -24.41
C PHE A 8 45.00 -14.80 -24.99
N ALA A 9 44.58 -16.05 -24.74
CA ALA A 9 43.19 -16.45 -24.93
C ALA A 9 42.33 -15.68 -23.92
N LEU A 10 41.56 -14.70 -24.42
CA LEU A 10 40.61 -13.94 -23.62
C LEU A 10 39.47 -14.88 -23.22
N LEU A 11 39.55 -15.44 -22.02
CA LEU A 11 38.42 -16.07 -21.33
C LEU A 11 37.38 -14.96 -21.06
N PHE A 12 36.38 -14.85 -21.93
CA PHE A 12 35.14 -14.15 -21.59
C PHE A 12 34.44 -14.95 -20.50
N ALA A 13 34.75 -14.65 -19.24
CA ALA A 13 33.94 -15.09 -18.11
C ALA A 13 32.56 -14.45 -18.26
N VAL A 14 31.58 -15.22 -18.73
CA VAL A 14 30.17 -14.85 -18.69
C VAL A 14 29.78 -14.88 -17.22
N VAL A 15 29.92 -13.74 -16.54
CA VAL A 15 29.33 -13.53 -15.22
C VAL A 15 27.82 -13.47 -15.44
N ALA A 16 27.14 -14.59 -15.21
CA ALA A 16 25.70 -14.62 -15.07
C ALA A 16 25.35 -13.82 -13.81
N ILE A 17 25.13 -12.51 -13.98
CA ILE A 17 24.54 -11.67 -12.95
C ILE A 17 23.11 -12.15 -12.80
N SER A 18 22.86 -12.99 -11.80
CA SER A 18 21.53 -13.30 -11.31
C SER A 18 20.94 -12.03 -10.69
N ALA A 19 20.47 -11.12 -11.54
CA ALA A 19 19.62 -10.03 -11.10
C ALA A 19 18.32 -10.66 -10.59
N SER A 20 18.19 -10.76 -9.27
CA SER A 20 16.93 -11.07 -8.61
C SER A 20 15.98 -9.92 -8.93
N GLY A 21 15.26 -10.06 -10.05
CA GLY A 21 14.42 -9.02 -10.61
C GLY A 21 13.23 -8.82 -9.70
N LYS A 22 13.24 -7.75 -8.91
CA LYS A 22 12.02 -7.19 -8.33
C LYS A 22 11.07 -6.92 -9.48
N THR A 23 10.00 -7.70 -9.56
CA THR A 23 8.98 -7.55 -10.59
C THR A 23 8.38 -6.14 -10.51
N GLU A 24 8.06 -5.51 -11.64
CA GLU A 24 7.47 -4.15 -11.73
C GLU A 24 6.22 -3.96 -10.84
N LYS A 25 5.57 -5.07 -10.51
CA LYS A 25 4.42 -5.15 -9.62
C LYS A 25 4.75 -4.84 -8.17
N ASP A 26 5.99 -5.02 -7.72
CA ASP A 26 6.41 -4.79 -6.34
C ASP A 26 6.87 -3.36 -6.12
N VAL A 27 6.52 -2.81 -4.95
CA VAL A 27 6.96 -1.48 -4.52
C VAL A 27 7.79 -1.60 -3.25
N THR A 28 8.68 -0.64 -3.04
CA THR A 28 9.50 -0.56 -1.81
C THR A 28 8.97 0.47 -0.83
N GLN A 29 8.03 1.31 -1.25
CA GLN A 29 7.42 2.37 -0.45
C GLN A 29 5.91 2.37 -0.68
N LEU A 30 5.17 2.88 0.30
CA LEU A 30 3.74 3.11 0.14
C LEU A 30 3.50 4.11 -1.00
N GLN A 31 2.65 3.75 -1.95
CA GLN A 31 2.15 4.68 -2.97
C GLN A 31 0.67 4.99 -2.71
N ILE A 32 0.32 6.27 -2.71
CA ILE A 32 -1.02 6.76 -2.44
C ILE A 32 -1.52 7.48 -3.69
N GLY A 33 -2.57 6.96 -4.33
CA GLY A 33 -3.25 7.62 -5.44
C GLY A 33 -4.65 8.05 -5.04
N VAL A 34 -4.98 9.34 -5.14
CA VAL A 34 -6.35 9.82 -4.92
C VAL A 34 -7.20 9.44 -6.14
N LYS A 35 -8.30 8.72 -5.92
CA LYS A 35 -9.24 8.29 -6.97
C LYS A 35 -10.44 9.20 -7.09
N PHE A 36 -10.88 9.75 -5.96
CA PHE A 36 -11.95 10.73 -5.90
C PHE A 36 -11.71 11.58 -4.67
N LYS A 37 -11.90 12.90 -4.80
CA LYS A 37 -11.86 13.84 -3.70
C LYS A 37 -13.12 14.69 -3.72
N PRO A 38 -13.89 14.74 -2.62
CA PRO A 38 -15.04 15.64 -2.51
C PRO A 38 -14.63 17.09 -2.78
N ALA A 39 -15.55 17.87 -3.34
CA ALA A 39 -15.32 19.29 -3.62
C ALA A 39 -14.99 20.08 -2.34
N THR A 40 -15.60 19.70 -1.21
CA THR A 40 -15.36 20.30 0.11
C THR A 40 -14.80 19.25 1.07
N CYS A 41 -13.75 19.61 1.80
CA CYS A 41 -13.10 18.75 2.79
C CYS A 41 -13.33 19.27 4.21
N LYS A 42 -14.59 19.27 4.67
CA LYS A 42 -14.95 19.82 5.99
C LYS A 42 -14.43 18.98 7.16
N LEU A 43 -14.35 17.66 6.95
CA LEU A 43 -13.88 16.71 7.94
C LEU A 43 -12.71 15.92 7.34
N LYS A 44 -11.58 15.96 8.03
CA LYS A 44 -10.33 15.33 7.59
C LYS A 44 -9.79 14.41 8.68
N ALA A 45 -9.49 13.17 8.32
CA ALA A 45 -9.00 12.17 9.26
C ALA A 45 -7.65 12.58 9.86
N ARG A 46 -7.59 12.61 11.20
CA ARG A 46 -6.39 12.90 11.98
C ARG A 46 -5.96 11.67 12.78
N ASN A 47 -4.73 11.73 13.26
CA ASN A 47 -4.23 10.71 14.17
C ASN A 47 -5.16 10.60 15.40
N LEU A 48 -5.40 9.37 15.87
CA LEU A 48 -6.28 9.02 16.99
C LEU A 48 -7.79 9.16 16.74
N ASP A 49 -8.22 9.62 15.57
CA ASP A 49 -9.64 9.59 15.20
C ASP A 49 -10.11 8.14 15.06
N THR A 50 -11.38 7.89 15.41
CA THR A 50 -12.07 6.65 15.06
C THR A 50 -12.69 6.84 13.68
N VAL A 51 -12.29 6.03 12.71
CA VAL A 51 -12.73 6.16 11.32
C VAL A 51 -13.47 4.91 10.86
N ARG A 52 -14.41 5.10 9.93
CA ARG A 52 -15.08 4.00 9.21
C ARG A 52 -14.70 4.03 7.74
N VAL A 53 -14.22 2.91 7.23
CA VAL A 53 -13.62 2.82 5.89
C VAL A 53 -14.21 1.66 5.11
N HIS A 54 -14.73 1.95 3.91
CA HIS A 54 -15.01 0.93 2.92
C HIS A 54 -13.74 0.58 2.14
N TYR A 55 -13.59 -0.69 1.74
CA TYR A 55 -12.42 -1.12 0.99
C TYR A 55 -12.63 -2.36 0.12
N LYS A 56 -11.72 -2.49 -0.85
CA LYS A 56 -11.47 -3.72 -1.60
C LYS A 56 -9.96 -3.98 -1.62
N GLY A 57 -9.54 -5.13 -1.09
CA GLY A 57 -8.16 -5.57 -1.01
C GLY A 57 -7.84 -6.63 -2.06
N MET A 58 -6.75 -6.44 -2.80
CA MET A 58 -6.36 -7.29 -3.92
C MET A 58 -4.84 -7.53 -3.97
N LEU A 59 -4.43 -8.67 -4.50
CA LEU A 59 -3.05 -8.92 -4.89
C LEU A 59 -2.72 -8.20 -6.22
N THR A 60 -1.44 -8.13 -6.59
CA THR A 60 -0.98 -7.42 -7.81
C THR A 60 -1.34 -8.13 -9.12
N ASP A 61 -1.86 -9.35 -9.06
CA ASP A 61 -2.49 -10.06 -10.17
C ASP A 61 -3.98 -9.74 -10.32
N GLY A 62 -4.57 -8.99 -9.39
CA GLY A 62 -5.99 -8.63 -9.37
C GLY A 62 -6.86 -9.56 -8.52
N THR A 63 -6.31 -10.63 -7.94
CA THR A 63 -7.04 -11.54 -7.05
C THR A 63 -7.53 -10.79 -5.81
N VAL A 64 -8.85 -10.70 -5.64
CA VAL A 64 -9.47 -10.07 -4.47
C VAL A 64 -9.39 -11.05 -3.30
N PHE A 65 -8.81 -10.63 -2.18
CA PHE A 65 -8.74 -11.47 -0.98
C PHE A 65 -9.79 -11.10 0.08
N ASP A 66 -10.23 -9.83 0.09
CA ASP A 66 -11.21 -9.33 1.04
C ASP A 66 -11.85 -8.01 0.55
N SER A 67 -13.13 -7.81 0.88
CA SER A 67 -13.84 -6.57 0.60
C SER A 67 -14.94 -6.31 1.63
N SER A 68 -15.05 -5.07 2.09
CA SER A 68 -16.15 -4.66 2.97
C SER A 68 -17.47 -4.43 2.27
N TYR A 69 -17.47 -4.29 0.94
CA TYR A 69 -18.70 -4.15 0.16
C TYR A 69 -19.51 -5.45 0.14
N ASP A 70 -18.85 -6.62 0.15
CA ASP A 70 -19.51 -7.94 0.16
C ASP A 70 -20.40 -8.14 1.40
N ARG A 71 -20.05 -7.46 2.49
CA ARG A 71 -20.79 -7.46 3.77
C ARG A 71 -21.60 -6.20 4.01
N SER A 72 -21.53 -5.21 3.11
CA SER A 72 -22.17 -3.90 3.23
C SER A 72 -21.89 -3.18 4.56
N ASP A 73 -20.72 -3.42 5.17
CA ASP A 73 -20.34 -2.84 6.46
C ASP A 73 -18.88 -2.35 6.46
N PRO A 74 -18.64 -1.03 6.55
CA PRO A 74 -17.30 -0.46 6.70
C PRO A 74 -16.56 -1.01 7.92
N ILE A 75 -15.24 -1.18 7.81
CA ILE A 75 -14.43 -1.48 8.99
C ILE A 75 -14.25 -0.20 9.83
N GLN A 76 -14.40 -0.33 11.15
CA GLN A 76 -14.13 0.74 12.11
C GLN A 76 -12.82 0.47 12.86
N PHE A 77 -11.96 1.47 12.97
CA PHE A 77 -10.73 1.38 13.77
C PHE A 77 -10.24 2.76 14.20
N ARG A 78 -9.34 2.80 15.18
CA ARG A 78 -8.67 4.03 15.61
C ARG A 78 -7.38 4.23 14.82
N LEU A 79 -7.30 5.35 14.11
CA LEU A 79 -6.25 5.66 13.13
C LEU A 79 -4.91 5.98 13.80
N GLY A 80 -3.83 5.41 13.26
CA GLY A 80 -2.46 5.70 13.67
C GLY A 80 -2.01 4.99 14.95
N GLN A 81 -2.75 3.98 15.40
CA GLN A 81 -2.45 3.20 16.61
C GLN A 81 -1.94 1.78 16.33
N GLY A 82 -1.74 1.39 15.07
CA GLY A 82 -1.33 0.03 14.72
C GLY A 82 -2.45 -1.01 14.84
N ASN A 83 -3.72 -0.58 14.88
CA ASN A 83 -4.88 -1.47 14.87
C ASN A 83 -5.10 -2.14 13.50
N VAL A 84 -4.51 -1.57 12.45
CA VAL A 84 -4.51 -2.06 11.07
C VAL A 84 -3.07 -2.07 10.55
N ILE A 85 -2.85 -2.63 9.35
CA ILE A 85 -1.52 -2.63 8.72
C ILE A 85 -0.97 -1.20 8.56
N LYS A 86 0.35 -1.04 8.69
CA LYS A 86 1.02 0.28 8.68
C LYS A 86 0.71 1.12 7.45
N GLY A 87 0.52 0.47 6.29
CA GLY A 87 0.14 1.16 5.05
C GLY A 87 -1.23 1.84 5.11
N TRP A 88 -2.16 1.31 5.91
CA TRP A 88 -3.46 1.94 6.15
C TRP A 88 -3.35 3.13 7.11
N ASP A 89 -2.64 2.96 8.23
CA ASP A 89 -2.44 4.04 9.21
C ASP A 89 -1.86 5.31 8.56
N ILE A 90 -0.95 5.14 7.60
CA ILE A 90 -0.36 6.26 6.85
C ILE A 90 -1.24 6.65 5.65
N GLY A 91 -1.77 5.67 4.91
CA GLY A 91 -2.50 5.91 3.66
C GLY A 91 -3.84 6.62 3.83
N ILE A 92 -4.47 6.47 5.00
CA ILE A 92 -5.79 7.04 5.33
C ILE A 92 -5.66 8.40 6.01
N LEU A 93 -4.52 8.68 6.62
CA LEU A 93 -4.27 9.97 7.26
C LEU A 93 -4.53 11.12 6.28
N GLY A 94 -5.29 12.10 6.75
CA GLY A 94 -5.64 13.27 5.99
C GLY A 94 -6.64 13.05 4.85
N MET A 95 -7.33 11.90 4.78
CA MET A 95 -8.47 11.74 3.89
C MET A 95 -9.64 12.64 4.32
N CYS A 96 -10.33 13.23 3.36
CA CYS A 96 -11.63 13.85 3.59
C CYS A 96 -12.70 12.76 3.71
N VAL A 97 -13.74 12.99 4.53
CA VAL A 97 -14.94 12.13 4.49
C VAL A 97 -15.52 12.14 3.06
N GLY A 98 -15.72 10.95 2.49
CA GLY A 98 -16.10 10.71 1.09
C GLY A 98 -14.94 10.58 0.11
N GLU A 99 -13.70 10.83 0.51
CA GLU A 99 -12.51 10.64 -0.35
C GLU A 99 -12.27 9.16 -0.63
N LYS A 100 -11.86 8.84 -1.86
CA LYS A 100 -11.44 7.51 -2.26
C LYS A 100 -9.97 7.50 -2.65
N ARG A 101 -9.20 6.53 -2.15
CA ARG A 101 -7.78 6.36 -2.46
C ARG A 101 -7.50 4.95 -2.97
N LYS A 102 -6.46 4.82 -3.79
CA LYS A 102 -5.81 3.56 -4.12
C LYS A 102 -4.45 3.54 -3.42
N LEU A 103 -4.26 2.58 -2.53
CA LEU A 103 -3.03 2.36 -1.80
C LEU A 103 -2.32 1.15 -2.42
N LYS A 104 -1.05 1.31 -2.80
CA LYS A 104 -0.16 0.20 -3.15
C LYS A 104 0.87 0.04 -2.04
N ILE A 105 0.74 -1.04 -1.28
CA ILE A 105 1.39 -1.22 0.02
C ILE A 105 2.47 -2.29 -0.11
N PRO A 106 3.75 -1.98 0.16
CA PRO A 106 4.81 -2.97 0.17
C PRO A 106 4.62 -3.96 1.32
N SER A 107 5.14 -5.18 1.19
CA SER A 107 4.95 -6.26 2.17
C SER A 107 5.27 -5.85 3.61
N HIS A 108 6.39 -5.17 3.85
CA HIS A 108 6.82 -4.72 5.19
C HIS A 108 5.92 -3.64 5.82
N MET A 109 4.99 -3.04 5.06
CA MET A 109 3.92 -2.17 5.57
C MET A 109 2.54 -2.84 5.53
N GLY A 110 2.47 -4.08 5.05
CA GLY A 110 1.31 -4.97 5.03
C GLY A 110 1.51 -6.15 6.00
N TYR A 111 1.62 -7.36 5.46
CA TYR A 111 1.73 -8.61 6.23
C TYR A 111 3.15 -9.21 6.27
N GLY A 112 4.16 -8.48 5.80
CA GLY A 112 5.56 -8.88 5.83
C GLY A 112 5.86 -10.18 5.08
N GLU A 113 6.96 -10.82 5.46
CA GLU A 113 7.41 -12.10 4.88
C GLU A 113 6.51 -13.28 5.25
N SER A 114 5.74 -13.18 6.33
CA SER A 114 4.83 -14.24 6.78
C SER A 114 3.51 -14.26 6.00
N GLY A 115 3.06 -13.12 5.49
CA GLY A 115 1.77 -13.01 4.82
C GLY A 115 0.60 -13.21 5.79
N SER A 116 -0.56 -13.58 5.23
CA SER A 116 -1.76 -13.99 5.98
C SER A 116 -2.42 -15.17 5.25
N PRO A 117 -1.92 -16.39 5.49
CA PRO A 117 -2.43 -17.59 4.83
C PRO A 117 -3.91 -17.84 5.15
N PRO A 118 -4.68 -18.43 4.22
CA PRO A 118 -4.26 -18.90 2.90
C PRO A 118 -4.31 -17.82 1.80
N LYS A 119 -4.84 -16.62 2.09
CA LYS A 119 -5.23 -15.66 1.05
C LYS A 119 -4.12 -14.71 0.62
N ILE A 120 -3.20 -14.39 1.53
CA ILE A 120 -2.11 -13.43 1.29
C ILE A 120 -0.79 -14.16 1.46
N PRO A 121 -0.01 -14.38 0.39
CA PRO A 121 1.29 -15.00 0.50
C PRO A 121 2.29 -14.07 1.22
N GLY A 122 3.36 -14.68 1.73
CA GLY A 122 4.51 -13.94 2.26
C GLY A 122 5.15 -13.03 1.21
N GLY A 123 5.63 -11.86 1.63
CA GLY A 123 6.31 -10.92 0.73
C GLY A 123 5.38 -10.19 -0.24
N ALA A 124 4.06 -10.37 -0.14
CA ALA A 124 3.11 -9.80 -1.08
C ALA A 124 3.03 -8.26 -1.01
N THR A 125 3.11 -7.62 -2.17
CA THR A 125 2.62 -6.25 -2.37
C THR A 125 1.09 -6.28 -2.45
N LEU A 126 0.42 -5.37 -1.74
CA LEU A 126 -1.04 -5.30 -1.68
C LEU A 126 -1.57 -4.07 -2.39
N ILE A 127 -2.74 -4.20 -2.99
CA ILE A 127 -3.52 -3.10 -3.55
C ILE A 127 -4.80 -2.96 -2.74
N PHE A 128 -5.06 -1.76 -2.21
CA PHE A 128 -6.33 -1.42 -1.60
C PHE A 128 -6.97 -0.26 -2.33
N GLU A 129 -8.26 -0.37 -2.61
CA GLU A 129 -9.11 0.77 -2.94
C GLU A 129 -9.94 1.06 -1.70
N THR A 130 -9.80 2.25 -1.14
CA THR A 130 -10.42 2.67 0.13
C THR A 130 -11.33 3.86 -0.07
N GLU A 131 -12.34 3.98 0.78
CA GLU A 131 -13.26 5.11 0.88
C GLU A 131 -13.44 5.47 2.36
N LEU A 132 -13.10 6.70 2.76
CA LEU A 132 -13.37 7.16 4.12
C LEU A 132 -14.85 7.52 4.22
N VAL A 133 -15.63 6.71 4.94
CA VAL A 133 -17.08 6.87 5.04
C VAL A 133 -17.43 7.86 6.14
N GLU A 134 -16.72 7.79 7.27
CA GLU A 134 -17.07 8.55 8.47
C GLU A 134 -15.87 8.75 9.38
N ILE A 135 -15.86 9.86 10.11
CA ILE A 135 -15.06 10.05 11.33
C ILE A 135 -16.05 10.06 12.50
N VAL A 136 -16.00 9.02 13.34
CA VAL A 136 -16.98 8.79 14.39
C VAL A 136 -16.85 9.88 15.46
N GLY A 137 -17.95 10.56 15.75
CA GLY A 137 -18.02 11.61 16.77
C GLY A 137 -17.40 12.95 16.34
N ALA A 138 -17.00 13.12 15.08
CA ALA A 138 -16.58 14.42 14.58
C ALA A 138 -17.80 15.26 14.15
N ALA A 139 -17.97 16.42 14.77
CA ALA A 139 -18.77 17.50 14.20
C ALA A 139 -17.92 18.23 13.14
N PRO A 140 -18.50 18.70 12.02
CA PRO A 140 -17.78 19.57 11.09
C PRO A 140 -17.14 20.70 11.87
N ASP A 141 -15.86 20.95 11.64
CA ASP A 141 -15.15 22.07 12.23
C ASP A 141 -16.00 23.33 11.95
N GLU A 142 -16.61 23.92 12.99
CA GLU A 142 -17.22 25.24 12.89
C GLU A 142 -16.08 26.20 12.56
N GLU A 143 -16.00 26.58 11.29
CA GLU A 143 -15.07 27.56 10.76
C GLU A 143 -15.06 28.78 11.71
N GLU A 144 -13.87 29.20 12.14
CA GLU A 144 -13.64 30.45 12.89
C GLU A 144 -14.55 31.56 12.36
N LEU A 145 -15.54 31.96 13.16
CA LEU A 145 -16.35 33.16 12.93
C LEU A 145 -15.49 34.43 12.96
#